data_AF-A0A2S5WNR7-F1
#
_entry.id   AF-A0A2S5WNR7-F1
#
_cell.length_a   1.000
_cell.length_b   1.000
_cell.length_c   1.000
_cell.angle_alpha   90.00
_cell.angle_beta   90.00
_cell.angle_gamma   90.00
#
_symmetry.space_group_name_H-M   'P 1'
#
loop_
_entity.id
_entity.type
_entity.pdbx_description
1 polymer ?
#
loop_
_entity_poly.entity_id
_entity_poly.type
_entity_poly.pdbx_seq_one_letter_code
_entity_poly.pdbx_strand_id
1 'polypeptide(L)'
;MSKRRSRSKAPERDSRCFVQVRSQPSLGVETSTGTTWVGVDQQVGHGSADALFELTTEQYVGELVWDSVRPGFVGECWSGKHDDLRLFDPRGGSWYPEQWVPARTRMFPPRVDGEIWHHVDALGEAPDSERATVSRALAGGTEDVTVDAGRVAGIRFTLSGDPAYPRPAGLIAGLGAGASRAQVSAVLGASIEADSDVHGLEGDLVRVRYDAEGLAEVLLERPEPRPLPDGPLKPVFGMLGEPEGGFAWTLGSELLGEVRRRWAVSSGFPRRLLEFDSGAEVQVEDARVLSVRLRPSPESDAPPPVGVTALARGPRYPRTREEARHTLGAPLSTTGRMELRRFGACDLMTEYSSAEADAAVTELTALPVGASVSHRIHRWRSGEFTMFLDALGLPEEHPLVLAVGRLDGVDLSFRDGCLERVEIGGAGSQAERFAAFVDGTPASPTRKELPFGVPTYIGEQDDLRDFEQGWIHVHARDGVHITTIAVSLEPPEDVDVHLWLPHRDR
;
A
#
# COMPACT_ATOMS: atom_id res chain seq x y z
N MET A 1 -3.18 59.63 3.88
CA MET A 1 -1.90 58.94 3.55
C MET A 1 -1.90 57.59 4.26
N SER A 2 -2.32 56.53 3.55
CA SER A 2 -2.43 55.17 4.09
C SER A 2 -1.14 54.41 3.84
N LYS A 3 -0.47 53.96 4.91
CA LYS A 3 0.72 53.10 4.84
C LYS A 3 0.29 51.70 4.39
N ARG A 4 0.63 51.34 3.16
CA ARG A 4 0.56 49.99 2.61
C ARG A 4 1.30 49.02 3.54
N ARG A 5 0.57 48.08 4.16
CA ARG A 5 1.15 46.90 4.81
C ARG A 5 1.92 46.11 3.76
N SER A 6 3.20 45.88 4.01
CA SER A 6 4.04 45.03 3.16
C SER A 6 3.44 43.64 3.10
N ARG A 7 3.27 43.12 1.88
CA ARG A 7 2.99 41.71 1.63
C ARG A 7 4.00 40.87 2.41
N SER A 8 3.50 39.99 3.27
CA SER A 8 4.30 38.95 3.92
C SER A 8 5.04 38.16 2.85
N LYS A 9 6.37 38.03 3.01
CA LYS A 9 7.17 37.08 2.25
C LYS A 9 6.50 35.71 2.39
N ALA A 10 6.37 34.97 1.28
CA ALA A 10 6.04 33.55 1.35
C ALA A 10 7.07 32.88 2.28
N PRO A 11 6.64 32.00 3.20
CA PRO A 11 7.58 31.27 4.04
C PRO A 11 8.57 30.52 3.16
N GLU A 12 9.85 30.61 3.53
CA GLU A 12 10.94 29.86 2.91
C GLU A 12 10.62 28.37 3.03
N ARG A 13 10.62 27.63 1.92
CA ARG A 13 10.31 26.19 1.92
C ARG A 13 11.30 25.46 2.80
N ASP A 14 10.82 24.58 3.67
CA ASP A 14 11.68 23.76 4.51
C ASP A 14 12.36 22.70 3.63
N SER A 15 13.68 22.78 3.50
CA SER A 15 14.47 21.86 2.68
C SER A 15 14.91 20.60 3.43
N ARG A 16 14.62 20.49 4.73
CA ARG A 16 14.98 19.34 5.56
C ARG A 16 14.12 18.13 5.18
N CYS A 17 14.74 16.96 5.11
CA CYS A 17 14.06 15.70 4.77
C CYS A 17 14.09 14.76 5.98
N PHE A 18 12.89 14.43 6.48
CA PHE A 18 12.69 13.59 7.65
C PHE A 18 12.30 12.19 7.22
N VAL A 19 13.17 11.22 7.49
CA VAL A 19 12.98 9.82 7.13
C VAL A 19 12.59 9.04 8.37
N GLN A 20 11.36 8.52 8.38
CA GLN A 20 10.84 7.71 9.46
C GLN A 20 11.35 6.27 9.32
N VAL A 21 11.98 5.77 10.37
CA VAL A 21 12.55 4.42 10.45
C VAL A 21 11.59 3.45 11.13
N ARG A 22 10.79 3.94 12.09
CA ARG A 22 9.75 3.16 12.77
C ARG A 22 8.48 4.00 12.93
N SER A 23 7.32 3.36 12.81
CA SER A 23 6.02 4.04 12.86
C SER A 23 5.38 4.11 14.25
N GLN A 24 5.74 3.20 15.16
CA GLN A 24 5.16 3.14 16.50
C GLN A 24 6.25 2.83 17.55
N PRO A 25 6.70 3.86 18.31
CA PRO A 25 6.50 5.29 18.07
C PRO A 25 7.13 5.74 16.74
N SER A 26 6.67 6.90 16.22
CA SER A 26 7.32 7.56 15.09
C SER A 26 8.75 7.93 15.46
N LEU A 27 9.74 7.31 14.83
CA LEU A 27 11.16 7.50 15.10
C LEU A 27 11.90 7.60 13.77
N GLY A 28 12.94 8.43 13.66
CA GLY A 28 13.68 8.52 12.41
C GLY A 28 14.90 9.44 12.44
N VAL A 29 15.33 9.82 11.24
CA VAL A 29 16.53 10.65 10.99
C VAL A 29 16.15 11.83 10.10
N GLU A 30 16.65 13.01 10.42
CA GLU A 30 16.66 14.16 9.53
C GLU A 30 17.94 14.08 8.69
N THR A 31 17.82 13.82 7.40
CA THR A 31 18.96 13.39 6.56
C THR A 31 19.94 14.51 6.20
N SER A 32 19.57 15.78 6.32
CA SER A 32 20.49 16.89 6.00
C SER A 32 21.50 17.16 7.12
N THR A 33 21.14 16.92 8.37
CA THR A 33 22.05 17.06 9.53
C THR A 33 22.47 15.73 10.16
N GLY A 34 21.73 14.65 9.91
CA GLY A 34 21.90 13.37 10.59
C GLY A 34 21.25 13.30 11.97
N THR A 35 20.55 14.35 12.40
CA THR A 35 19.85 14.40 13.70
C THR A 35 18.75 13.36 13.79
N THR A 36 18.80 12.53 14.82
CA THR A 36 17.77 11.54 15.15
C THR A 36 16.60 12.17 15.89
N TRP A 37 15.39 11.68 15.68
CA TRP A 37 14.18 12.28 16.25
C TRP A 37 13.12 11.26 16.66
N VAL A 38 12.22 11.67 17.56
CA VAL A 38 10.98 10.99 17.94
C VAL A 38 9.77 11.93 17.79
N GLY A 39 8.67 11.39 17.27
CA GLY A 39 7.38 12.06 17.21
C GLY A 39 6.53 11.77 18.45
N VAL A 40 5.97 12.82 19.05
CA VAL A 40 5.19 12.76 20.28
C VAL A 40 3.96 13.65 20.15
N ASP A 41 2.79 13.13 20.56
CA ASP A 41 1.56 13.92 20.68
C ASP A 41 1.60 14.76 21.97
N GLN A 42 2.32 15.87 21.94
CA GLN A 42 2.61 16.71 23.11
C GLN A 42 1.34 17.34 23.70
N GLN A 43 1.22 17.33 25.03
CA GLN A 43 0.16 18.03 25.74
C GLN A 43 0.27 19.55 25.54
N VAL A 44 -0.80 20.16 25.00
CA VAL A 44 -0.92 21.61 24.81
C VAL A 44 -2.22 22.09 25.46
N GLY A 45 -2.11 22.68 26.66
CA GLY A 45 -3.26 23.11 27.45
C GLY A 45 -4.15 21.91 27.84
N HIS A 46 -5.41 21.92 27.36
CA HIS A 46 -6.37 20.83 27.57
C HIS A 46 -6.41 19.79 26.43
N GLY A 47 -5.62 19.98 25.36
CA GLY A 47 -5.53 19.07 24.22
C GLY A 47 -4.11 18.53 24.03
N SER A 48 -3.87 17.93 22.87
CA SER A 48 -2.58 17.44 22.43
C SER A 48 -2.32 17.82 20.96
N ALA A 49 -1.06 17.85 20.56
CA ALA A 49 -0.64 18.23 19.21
C ALA A 49 0.70 17.55 18.85
N ASP A 50 0.86 17.20 17.57
CA ASP A 50 2.04 16.49 17.06
C ASP A 50 3.29 17.38 17.13
N ALA A 51 4.35 16.88 17.77
CA ALA A 51 5.66 17.54 17.90
C ALA A 51 6.82 16.55 17.64
N LEU A 52 7.97 17.07 17.20
CA LEU A 52 9.20 16.30 16.99
C LEU A 52 10.29 16.75 17.98
N PHE A 53 10.96 15.78 18.61
CA PHE A 53 12.06 16.01 19.54
C PHE A 53 13.33 15.33 19.05
N GLU A 54 14.47 16.02 19.18
CA GLU A 54 15.79 15.47 18.94
C GLU A 54 16.13 14.38 19.97
N LEU A 55 16.83 13.35 19.51
CA LEU A 55 17.37 12.27 20.32
C LEU A 55 18.89 12.26 20.26
N THR A 56 19.53 11.89 21.36
CA THR A 56 20.93 11.43 21.29
C THR A 56 21.02 10.08 20.59
N THR A 57 22.20 9.71 20.11
CA THR A 57 22.43 8.39 19.49
C THR A 57 22.06 7.24 20.44
N GLU A 58 22.39 7.35 21.74
CA GLU A 58 22.06 6.32 22.73
C GLU A 58 20.55 6.21 22.97
N GLN A 59 19.84 7.35 22.96
CA GLN A 59 18.39 7.35 23.04
C GLN A 59 17.80 6.71 21.79
N TYR A 60 18.20 7.14 20.60
CA TYR A 60 17.73 6.58 19.33
C TYR A 60 17.89 5.06 19.24
N VAL A 61 19.09 4.55 19.54
CA VAL A 61 19.36 3.10 19.55
C VAL A 61 18.57 2.40 20.65
N GLY A 62 18.48 3.00 21.84
CA GLY A 62 17.69 2.45 22.94
C GLY A 62 16.21 2.34 22.59
N GLU A 63 15.66 3.31 21.87
CA GLU A 63 14.29 3.33 21.39
C GLU A 63 14.06 2.25 20.34
N LEU A 64 14.96 2.10 19.36
CA LEU A 64 14.86 1.05 18.33
C LEU A 64 14.81 -0.38 18.89
N VAL A 65 15.44 -0.65 20.04
CA VAL A 65 15.49 -2.00 20.64
C VAL A 65 14.28 -2.28 21.55
N TRP A 66 13.59 -1.24 22.01
CA TRP A 66 12.50 -1.38 22.98
C TRP A 66 11.14 -1.36 22.29
N ASP A 67 10.24 -2.26 22.72
CA ASP A 67 8.85 -2.37 22.21
C ASP A 67 7.95 -1.17 22.59
N SER A 68 8.49 -0.21 23.33
CA SER A 68 7.82 0.97 23.87
C SER A 68 8.87 1.96 24.35
N VAL A 69 8.55 3.24 24.36
CA VAL A 69 9.53 4.26 24.73
C VAL A 69 9.98 4.11 26.18
N ARG A 70 11.28 4.36 26.45
CA ARG A 70 11.76 4.53 27.83
C ARG A 70 10.74 5.37 28.62
N PRO A 71 10.17 4.85 29.72
CA PRO A 71 9.04 5.46 30.41
C PRO A 71 9.24 6.92 30.89
N GLY A 72 10.47 7.44 30.85
CA GLY A 72 10.82 8.81 31.20
C GLY A 72 10.78 9.78 30.01
N PHE A 73 11.56 9.55 28.95
CA PHE A 73 11.85 10.59 27.97
C PHE A 73 10.64 11.03 27.15
N VAL A 74 9.86 10.10 26.56
CA VAL A 74 8.65 10.50 25.81
C VAL A 74 7.55 11.01 26.73
N GLY A 75 7.46 10.52 27.97
CA GLY A 75 6.56 11.12 28.96
C GLY A 75 6.95 12.57 29.30
N GLU A 76 8.24 12.85 29.35
CA GLU A 76 8.77 14.20 29.55
C GLU A 76 8.55 15.09 28.33
N CYS A 77 8.74 14.58 27.11
CA CYS A 77 8.41 15.27 25.86
C CYS A 77 6.90 15.55 25.77
N TRP A 78 6.07 14.56 26.10
CA TRP A 78 4.62 14.67 26.14
C TRP A 78 4.16 15.77 27.10
N SER A 79 4.81 15.88 28.26
CA SER A 79 4.53 16.95 29.24
C SER A 79 5.20 18.29 28.94
N GLY A 80 5.93 18.42 27.81
CA GLY A 80 6.59 19.66 27.39
C GLY A 80 7.81 20.05 28.21
N LYS A 81 8.53 19.09 28.79
CA LYS A 81 9.72 19.36 29.62
C LYS A 81 11.00 19.57 28.83
N HIS A 82 11.05 19.15 27.57
CA HIS A 82 12.24 19.16 26.69
C HIS A 82 12.08 20.14 25.51
N ASP A 83 11.57 21.35 25.78
CA ASP A 83 11.41 22.40 24.77
C ASP A 83 12.74 22.81 24.11
N ASP A 84 13.87 22.56 24.78
CA ASP A 84 15.23 22.76 24.28
C ASP A 84 15.64 21.75 23.20
N LEU A 85 15.03 20.57 23.15
CA LEU A 85 15.28 19.52 22.15
C LEU A 85 14.22 19.53 21.04
N ARG A 86 13.32 20.50 21.02
CA ARG A 86 12.18 20.53 20.10
C ARG A 86 12.61 20.96 18.69
N LEU A 87 12.38 20.08 17.71
CA LEU A 87 12.67 20.34 16.29
C LEU A 87 11.51 21.04 15.57
N PHE A 88 10.28 20.80 16.03
CA PHE A 88 9.06 21.46 15.55
C PHE A 88 8.08 21.73 16.68
N ASP A 89 7.49 22.92 16.65
CA ASP A 89 6.42 23.30 17.58
C ASP A 89 5.16 22.45 17.37
N PRO A 90 4.40 22.17 18.44
CA PRO A 90 3.18 21.36 18.35
C PRO A 90 2.17 21.96 17.38
N ARG A 91 1.67 21.14 16.44
CA ARG A 91 0.64 21.53 15.49
C ARG A 91 -0.56 20.58 15.57
N GLY A 92 -1.77 21.15 15.55
CA GLY A 92 -3.01 20.38 15.59
C GLY A 92 -3.38 19.79 14.22
N GLY A 93 -4.20 18.73 14.25
CA GLY A 93 -4.45 17.88 13.08
C GLY A 93 -3.29 16.90 12.86
N SER A 94 -3.48 15.89 12.01
CA SER A 94 -2.42 14.96 11.60
C SER A 94 -1.35 15.71 10.78
N TRP A 95 -0.42 16.35 11.47
CA TRP A 95 0.59 17.23 10.87
C TRP A 95 1.90 16.48 10.61
N TYR A 96 2.53 16.78 9.47
CA TYR A 96 3.85 16.24 9.11
C TYR A 96 4.73 17.38 8.53
N PRO A 97 6.08 17.28 8.65
CA PRO A 97 7.00 18.10 7.87
C PRO A 97 6.74 18.02 6.37
N GLU A 98 7.11 19.06 5.61
CA GLU A 98 6.84 19.12 4.15
C GLU A 98 7.52 17.97 3.38
N GLN A 99 8.73 17.58 3.78
CA GLN A 99 9.45 16.44 3.23
C GLN A 99 9.52 15.33 4.29
N TRP A 100 8.46 14.53 4.34
CA TRP A 100 8.34 13.39 5.21
C TRP A 100 8.36 12.10 4.39
N VAL A 101 9.34 11.24 4.65
CA VAL A 101 9.43 9.91 4.06
C VAL A 101 8.99 8.89 5.11
N PRO A 102 7.77 8.33 5.02
CA PRO A 102 7.26 7.42 6.02
C PRO A 102 8.00 6.08 5.97
N ALA A 103 8.02 5.37 7.10
CA ALA A 103 8.45 3.98 7.12
C ALA A 103 7.48 3.15 6.26
N ARG A 104 8.01 2.34 5.36
CA ARG A 104 7.19 1.48 4.52
C ARG A 104 6.38 0.51 5.39
N THR A 105 5.07 0.44 5.15
CA THR A 105 4.26 -0.59 5.81
C THR A 105 4.61 -1.95 5.24
N ARG A 106 4.94 -2.90 6.12
CA ARG A 106 5.27 -4.28 5.75
C ARG A 106 4.06 -5.17 6.05
N MET A 107 3.72 -6.08 5.13
CA MET A 107 2.63 -7.04 5.33
C MET A 107 2.93 -7.99 6.50
N PHE A 108 4.21 -8.32 6.65
CA PHE A 108 4.71 -9.19 7.70
C PHE A 108 5.42 -8.32 8.74
N PRO A 109 5.16 -8.49 10.05
CA PRO A 109 5.87 -7.75 11.08
C PRO A 109 7.39 -7.91 10.89
N PRO A 110 8.15 -6.80 10.81
CA PRO A 110 9.59 -6.89 10.64
C PRO A 110 10.20 -7.58 11.86
N ARG A 111 11.20 -8.44 11.61
CA ARG A 111 11.90 -9.18 12.68
C ARG A 111 12.76 -8.25 13.55
N VAL A 112 13.32 -7.22 12.92
CA VAL A 112 14.25 -6.27 13.52
C VAL A 112 13.78 -4.87 13.18
N ASP A 113 14.06 -3.91 14.04
CA ASP A 113 13.95 -2.49 13.73
C ASP A 113 15.30 -1.95 13.20
N GLY A 114 15.28 -0.75 12.61
CA GLY A 114 16.50 -0.03 12.20
C GLY A 114 16.44 0.53 10.79
N GLU A 115 17.44 1.35 10.47
CA GLU A 115 17.58 2.02 9.17
C GLU A 115 17.72 1.03 7.99
N ILE A 116 18.10 -0.22 8.28
CA ILE A 116 18.29 -1.31 7.31
C ILE A 116 17.13 -1.45 6.32
N TRP A 117 15.90 -1.19 6.76
CA TRP A 117 14.72 -1.35 5.92
C TRP A 117 14.66 -0.38 4.75
N HIS A 118 15.15 0.85 4.91
CA HIS A 118 15.24 1.80 3.80
C HIS A 118 16.29 1.36 2.77
N HIS A 119 17.35 0.70 3.21
CA HIS A 119 18.37 0.13 2.32
C HIS A 119 17.87 -1.13 1.60
N VAL A 120 17.14 -2.00 2.30
CA VAL A 120 16.45 -3.16 1.70
C VAL A 120 15.43 -2.71 0.64
N ASP A 121 14.68 -1.64 0.92
CA ASP A 121 13.71 -1.08 -0.03
C ASP A 121 14.39 -0.43 -1.26
N ALA A 122 15.65 -0.02 -1.15
CA ALA A 122 16.44 0.51 -2.27
C ALA A 122 17.03 -0.59 -3.18
N LEU A 123 17.20 -1.82 -2.69
CA LEU A 123 17.63 -2.94 -3.52
C LEU A 123 16.63 -3.15 -4.68
N GLY A 124 17.13 -3.55 -5.84
CA GLY A 124 16.35 -3.78 -7.07
C GLY A 124 15.79 -2.52 -7.74
N GLU A 125 15.91 -1.34 -7.11
CA GLU A 125 15.46 -0.08 -7.69
C GLU A 125 16.54 0.56 -8.57
N ALA A 126 16.14 1.52 -9.41
CA ALA A 126 17.09 2.34 -10.15
C ALA A 126 17.93 3.20 -9.17
N PRO A 127 19.23 3.44 -9.41
CA PRO A 127 20.11 4.22 -8.52
C PRO A 127 19.69 5.68 -8.27
N ASP A 128 18.84 6.23 -9.12
CA ASP A 128 18.25 7.58 -9.08
C ASP A 128 16.79 7.59 -8.59
N SER A 129 16.24 6.42 -8.23
CA SER A 129 14.92 6.33 -7.61
C SER A 129 14.87 7.08 -6.26
N GLU A 130 13.66 7.44 -5.84
CA GLU A 130 13.44 8.05 -4.52
C GLU A 130 13.99 7.17 -3.39
N ARG A 131 13.74 5.85 -3.45
CA ARG A 131 14.21 4.89 -2.45
C ARG A 131 15.73 4.81 -2.39
N ALA A 132 16.40 4.73 -3.55
CA ALA A 132 17.86 4.73 -3.60
C ALA A 132 18.44 6.06 -3.08
N THR A 133 17.77 7.18 -3.36
CA THR A 133 18.18 8.50 -2.87
C THR A 133 18.04 8.61 -1.36
N VAL A 134 16.92 8.16 -0.78
CA VAL A 134 16.70 8.12 0.68
C VAL A 134 17.72 7.21 1.36
N SER A 135 17.97 6.03 0.80
CA SER A 135 19.01 5.11 1.28
C SER A 135 20.39 5.75 1.32
N ARG A 136 20.81 6.41 0.23
CA ARG A 136 22.09 7.14 0.17
C ARG A 136 22.16 8.29 1.17
N ALA A 137 21.07 9.03 1.34
CA ALA A 137 21.00 10.14 2.27
C ALA A 137 21.13 9.66 3.74
N LEU A 138 20.48 8.55 4.11
CA LEU A 138 20.64 7.93 5.43
C LEU A 138 22.08 7.47 5.69
N ALA A 139 22.72 6.89 4.68
CA ALA A 139 24.10 6.41 4.75
C ALA A 139 25.15 7.52 4.69
N GLY A 140 24.77 8.77 4.40
CA GLY A 140 25.71 9.89 4.35
C GLY A 140 26.81 9.75 3.30
N GLY A 141 26.63 8.88 2.30
CA GLY A 141 27.63 8.60 1.26
C GLY A 141 28.78 7.67 1.71
N THR A 142 28.66 7.00 2.86
CA THR A 142 29.67 6.03 3.34
C THR A 142 29.46 4.62 2.78
N GLU A 143 28.35 4.39 2.09
CA GLU A 143 27.99 3.09 1.54
C GLU A 143 28.72 2.80 0.22
N ASP A 144 29.00 1.52 -0.04
CA ASP A 144 29.51 1.04 -1.32
C ASP A 144 28.40 0.28 -2.06
N VAL A 145 27.91 0.85 -3.16
CA VAL A 145 26.76 0.36 -3.93
C VAL A 145 27.22 -0.40 -5.16
N THR A 146 26.77 -1.65 -5.29
CA THR A 146 26.92 -2.42 -6.51
C THR A 146 25.64 -2.28 -7.36
N VAL A 147 25.81 -1.93 -8.64
CA VAL A 147 24.71 -1.80 -9.61
C VAL A 147 24.84 -2.89 -10.66
N ASP A 148 23.77 -3.63 -10.89
CA ASP A 148 23.67 -4.63 -11.96
C ASP A 148 22.42 -4.36 -12.80
N ALA A 149 22.54 -4.48 -14.13
CA ALA A 149 21.47 -4.20 -15.09
C ALA A 149 20.71 -2.86 -14.83
N GLY A 150 21.42 -1.82 -14.37
CA GLY A 150 20.85 -0.51 -14.05
C GLY A 150 20.02 -0.48 -12.76
N ARG A 151 20.14 -1.49 -11.90
CA ARG A 151 19.45 -1.60 -10.61
C ARG A 151 20.44 -1.81 -9.47
N VAL A 152 20.10 -1.34 -8.28
CA VAL A 152 20.91 -1.56 -7.07
C VAL A 152 20.88 -3.06 -6.72
N ALA A 153 22.00 -3.75 -6.87
CA ALA A 153 22.12 -5.19 -6.64
C ALA A 153 22.60 -5.51 -5.21
N GLY A 154 23.45 -4.64 -4.66
CA GLY A 154 23.91 -4.77 -3.29
C GLY A 154 24.42 -3.45 -2.70
N ILE A 155 24.40 -3.37 -1.38
CA ILE A 155 24.86 -2.21 -0.62
C ILE A 155 25.71 -2.69 0.55
N ARG A 156 26.95 -2.23 0.63
CA ARG A 156 27.89 -2.54 1.71
C ARG A 156 28.04 -1.36 2.66
N PHE A 157 28.00 -1.65 3.95
CA PHE A 157 28.21 -0.71 5.05
C PHE A 157 29.37 -1.18 5.93
N THR A 158 30.35 -0.32 6.11
CA THR A 158 31.38 -0.49 7.15
C THR A 158 30.83 0.03 8.47
N LEU A 159 31.02 -0.68 9.58
CA LEU A 159 30.49 -0.29 10.90
C LEU A 159 31.52 0.37 11.81
N SER A 160 32.81 0.23 11.52
CA SER A 160 33.92 0.75 12.29
C SER A 160 34.97 1.44 11.40
N GLY A 161 35.74 2.36 11.97
CA GLY A 161 36.78 3.10 11.24
C GLY A 161 36.24 4.23 10.38
N ASP A 162 37.06 4.69 9.43
CA ASP A 162 36.73 5.74 8.47
C ASP A 162 36.77 5.12 7.05
N PRO A 163 35.65 5.11 6.28
CA PRO A 163 34.34 5.69 6.58
C PRO A 163 33.34 4.67 7.16
N ALA A 164 33.05 4.72 8.46
CA ALA A 164 31.95 3.97 9.06
C ALA A 164 30.59 4.61 8.74
N TYR A 165 29.55 3.77 8.70
CA TYR A 165 28.16 4.19 8.63
C TYR A 165 27.84 5.22 9.72
N PRO A 166 27.09 6.31 9.45
CA PRO A 166 26.91 7.40 10.41
C PRO A 166 26.37 6.99 11.77
N ARG A 167 25.53 5.94 11.82
CA ARG A 167 24.91 5.41 13.03
C ARG A 167 24.98 3.88 13.04
N PRO A 168 26.15 3.25 13.30
CA PRO A 168 26.33 1.81 13.12
C PRO A 168 25.33 0.97 13.94
N ALA A 169 25.04 1.39 15.17
CA ALA A 169 24.07 0.72 16.04
C ALA A 169 22.59 1.04 15.71
N GLY A 170 22.34 2.01 14.83
CA GLY A 170 21.03 2.37 14.30
C GLY A 170 20.69 1.66 12.98
N LEU A 171 21.71 1.11 12.30
CA LEU A 171 21.52 0.35 11.06
C LEU A 171 20.62 -0.86 11.28
N ILE A 172 20.99 -1.74 12.22
CA ILE A 172 20.18 -2.88 12.66
C ILE A 172 20.07 -2.82 14.18
N ALA A 173 18.85 -2.64 14.70
CA ALA A 173 18.62 -2.54 16.13
C ALA A 173 19.19 -3.75 16.88
N GLY A 174 19.97 -3.49 17.93
CA GLY A 174 20.61 -4.53 18.75
C GLY A 174 21.94 -5.04 18.20
N LEU A 175 22.40 -4.57 17.04
CA LEU A 175 23.71 -4.89 16.46
C LEU A 175 24.53 -3.61 16.28
N GLY A 176 25.66 -3.53 16.96
CA GLY A 176 26.66 -2.49 16.75
C GLY A 176 27.97 -3.07 16.21
N ALA A 177 28.93 -2.18 15.93
CA ALA A 177 30.30 -2.59 15.67
C ALA A 177 30.83 -3.46 16.82
N GLY A 178 31.55 -4.52 16.48
CA GLY A 178 32.09 -5.48 17.45
C GLY A 178 31.10 -6.54 17.95
N ALA A 179 29.85 -6.58 17.43
CA ALA A 179 28.90 -7.63 17.81
C ALA A 179 29.44 -9.03 17.48
N SER A 180 29.26 -9.98 18.41
CA SER A 180 29.64 -11.38 18.22
C SER A 180 28.68 -12.14 17.30
N ARG A 181 29.13 -13.25 16.72
CA ARG A 181 28.27 -14.17 15.95
C ARG A 181 27.02 -14.62 16.70
N ALA A 182 27.13 -14.81 18.02
CA ALA A 182 26.00 -15.18 18.87
C ALA A 182 24.97 -14.04 18.96
N GLN A 183 25.41 -12.79 19.08
CA GLN A 183 24.53 -11.62 19.07
C GLN A 183 23.86 -11.44 17.71
N VAL A 184 24.62 -11.56 16.61
CA VAL A 184 24.08 -11.49 15.25
C VAL A 184 23.02 -12.56 15.03
N SER A 185 23.28 -13.81 15.44
CA SER A 185 22.32 -14.91 15.32
C SER A 185 21.08 -14.72 16.18
N ALA A 186 21.21 -14.06 17.35
CA ALA A 186 20.06 -13.75 18.20
C ALA A 186 19.14 -12.71 17.54
N VAL A 187 19.71 -11.69 16.88
CA VAL A 187 18.96 -10.60 16.23
C VAL A 187 18.41 -11.04 14.86
N LEU A 188 19.29 -11.43 13.94
CA LEU A 188 18.92 -11.79 12.55
C LEU A 188 18.33 -13.20 12.42
N GLY A 189 18.57 -14.06 13.41
CA GLY A 189 18.20 -15.47 13.38
C GLY A 189 19.31 -16.36 12.86
N ALA A 190 18.98 -17.65 12.76
CA ALA A 190 19.90 -18.64 12.22
C ALA A 190 20.36 -18.25 10.81
N SER A 191 21.62 -18.55 10.50
CA SER A 191 22.16 -18.42 9.16
C SER A 191 21.43 -19.33 8.17
N ILE A 192 21.42 -18.95 6.89
CA ILE A 192 20.75 -19.72 5.83
C ILE A 192 21.43 -21.08 5.64
N GLU A 193 22.76 -21.10 5.66
CA GLU A 193 23.58 -22.31 5.68
C GLU A 193 24.27 -22.45 7.04
N ALA A 194 24.38 -23.68 7.54
CA ALA A 194 25.11 -23.95 8.78
C ALA A 194 26.56 -23.43 8.66
N ASP A 195 27.01 -22.73 9.70
CA ASP A 195 28.34 -22.12 9.79
C ASP A 195 28.63 -21.03 8.74
N SER A 196 27.60 -20.46 8.10
CA SER A 196 27.73 -19.30 7.23
C SER A 196 27.44 -17.98 7.97
N ASP A 197 28.12 -16.91 7.56
CA ASP A 197 27.88 -15.55 8.04
C ASP A 197 26.81 -14.84 7.17
N VAL A 198 25.77 -15.58 6.75
CA VAL A 198 24.71 -15.14 5.83
C VAL A 198 23.34 -15.38 6.44
N HIS A 199 22.55 -14.31 6.56
CA HIS A 199 21.22 -14.32 7.15
C HIS A 199 20.17 -13.84 6.14
N GLY A 200 18.91 -14.24 6.34
CA GLY A 200 17.79 -13.76 5.51
C GLY A 200 17.05 -12.60 6.17
N LEU A 201 16.71 -11.58 5.38
CA LEU A 201 15.85 -10.46 5.80
C LEU A 201 14.81 -10.19 4.70
N GLU A 202 13.58 -10.66 4.91
CA GLU A 202 12.49 -10.62 3.90
C GLU A 202 12.87 -11.14 2.50
N GLY A 203 13.77 -12.13 2.45
CA GLY A 203 14.23 -12.74 1.21
C GLY A 203 15.38 -11.99 0.53
N ASP A 204 15.79 -10.85 1.05
CA ASP A 204 17.11 -10.29 0.77
C ASP A 204 18.15 -10.93 1.71
N LEU A 205 19.42 -10.91 1.31
CA LEU A 205 20.52 -11.50 2.04
C LEU A 205 21.26 -10.43 2.84
N VAL A 206 21.55 -10.75 4.10
CA VAL A 206 22.43 -9.98 4.96
C VAL A 206 23.69 -10.78 5.20
N ARG A 207 24.78 -10.43 4.51
CA ARG A 207 26.10 -10.99 4.76
C ARG A 207 26.83 -10.12 5.78
N VAL A 208 27.33 -10.74 6.82
CA VAL A 208 28.11 -10.05 7.85
C VAL A 208 29.57 -10.44 7.76
N ARG A 209 30.47 -9.50 8.06
CA ARG A 209 31.92 -9.80 8.15
C ARG A 209 32.46 -9.35 9.49
N TYR A 210 33.41 -10.12 9.99
CA TYR A 210 34.00 -9.92 11.31
C TYR A 210 35.49 -9.61 11.19
N ASP A 211 35.97 -8.72 12.05
CA ASP A 211 37.38 -8.48 12.30
C ASP A 211 37.79 -9.01 13.68
N ALA A 212 38.90 -8.51 14.24
CA ALA A 212 39.39 -8.89 15.56
C ALA A 212 38.50 -8.39 16.71
N GLU A 213 37.74 -7.33 16.51
CA GLU A 213 36.87 -6.70 17.52
C GLU A 213 35.42 -7.21 17.41
N GLY A 214 35.03 -7.77 16.27
CA GLY A 214 33.75 -8.44 16.04
C GLY A 214 33.12 -8.01 14.73
N LEU A 215 31.79 -7.83 14.70
CA LEU A 215 31.08 -7.40 13.50
C LEU A 215 31.64 -6.06 12.98
N ALA A 216 32.11 -6.05 11.74
CA ALA A 216 32.78 -4.90 11.11
C ALA A 216 32.08 -4.43 9.84
N GLU A 217 31.41 -5.31 9.10
CA GLU A 217 30.70 -4.95 7.86
C GLU A 217 29.36 -5.67 7.74
N VAL A 218 28.42 -4.99 7.08
CA VAL A 218 27.13 -5.54 6.65
C VAL A 218 27.00 -5.32 5.15
N LEU A 219 26.73 -6.39 4.41
CA LEU A 219 26.43 -6.36 2.99
C LEU A 219 25.00 -6.86 2.76
N LEU A 220 24.19 -6.02 2.13
CA LEU A 220 22.86 -6.35 1.64
C LEU A 220 22.94 -6.78 0.19
N GLU A 221 22.26 -7.87 -0.16
CA GLU A 221 22.16 -8.35 -1.54
C GLU A 221 20.75 -8.83 -1.85
N ARG A 222 20.28 -8.54 -3.07
CA ARG A 222 19.03 -9.12 -3.57
C ARG A 222 19.32 -10.39 -4.38
N PRO A 223 18.83 -11.56 -3.97
CA PRO A 223 18.97 -12.77 -4.77
C PRO A 223 18.13 -12.69 -6.04
N GLU A 224 18.40 -13.59 -6.98
CA GLU A 224 17.62 -13.67 -8.21
C GLU A 224 16.12 -13.89 -7.93
N PRO A 225 15.22 -13.16 -8.63
CA PRO A 225 13.78 -13.32 -8.52
C PRO A 225 13.33 -14.76 -8.74
N ARG A 226 12.66 -15.34 -7.75
CA ARG A 226 11.95 -16.62 -7.92
C ARG A 226 10.71 -16.41 -8.79
N PRO A 227 10.43 -17.28 -9.79
CA PRO A 227 9.22 -17.17 -10.59
C PRO A 227 7.96 -17.42 -9.74
N LEU A 228 6.80 -16.92 -10.18
CA LEU A 228 5.51 -17.25 -9.59
C LEU A 228 5.29 -18.77 -9.52
N PRO A 229 4.62 -19.28 -8.47
CA PRO A 229 4.40 -20.71 -8.29
C PRO A 229 3.58 -21.27 -9.45
N ASP A 230 4.00 -22.42 -10.01
CA ASP A 230 3.32 -23.04 -11.14
C ASP A 230 1.89 -23.50 -10.80
N GLY A 231 1.13 -23.83 -11.85
CA GLY A 231 -0.26 -24.26 -11.72
C GLY A 231 -1.24 -23.08 -11.64
N PRO A 232 -2.45 -23.27 -11.08
CA PRO A 232 -3.50 -22.26 -11.08
C PRO A 232 -3.21 -20.98 -10.29
N LEU A 233 -2.24 -21.01 -9.37
CA LEU A 233 -1.83 -19.81 -8.63
C LEU A 233 -1.04 -18.83 -9.50
N LYS A 234 -0.33 -19.31 -10.52
CA LYS A 234 0.47 -18.47 -11.43
C LYS A 234 -0.34 -17.38 -12.11
N PRO A 235 -1.43 -17.67 -12.85
CA PRO A 235 -2.27 -16.64 -13.45
C PRO A 235 -3.00 -15.76 -12.41
N VAL A 236 -3.40 -16.32 -11.27
CA VAL A 236 -4.08 -15.56 -10.21
C VAL A 236 -3.16 -14.49 -9.60
N PHE A 237 -1.94 -14.86 -9.23
CA PHE A 237 -0.96 -13.90 -8.71
C PHE A 237 -0.31 -13.06 -9.81
N GLY A 238 -0.33 -13.55 -11.06
CA GLY A 238 0.09 -12.81 -12.24
C GLY A 238 -0.75 -11.57 -12.51
N MET A 239 -1.94 -11.44 -11.90
CA MET A 239 -2.74 -10.23 -11.97
C MET A 239 -2.13 -9.05 -11.19
N LEU A 240 -1.28 -9.29 -10.19
CA LEU A 240 -0.79 -8.25 -9.29
C LEU A 240 0.01 -7.18 -10.04
N GLY A 241 -0.35 -5.91 -9.85
CA GLY A 241 0.23 -4.76 -10.54
C GLY A 241 -0.30 -4.56 -11.97
N GLU A 242 -1.00 -5.54 -12.54
CA GLU A 242 -1.56 -5.47 -13.89
C GLU A 242 -2.89 -4.71 -13.91
N PRO A 243 -3.25 -4.07 -15.04
CA PRO A 243 -4.50 -3.35 -15.17
C PRO A 243 -5.70 -4.29 -15.14
N GLU A 244 -6.78 -3.88 -14.47
CA GLU A 244 -8.08 -4.54 -14.57
C GLU A 244 -8.56 -4.53 -16.03
N GLY A 245 -9.11 -5.66 -16.48
CA GLY A 245 -9.49 -5.86 -17.88
C GLY A 245 -8.35 -6.21 -18.83
N GLY A 246 -7.10 -6.21 -18.35
CA GLY A 246 -5.91 -6.64 -19.09
C GLY A 246 -5.79 -8.16 -19.26
N PHE A 247 -4.81 -8.60 -20.03
CA PHE A 247 -4.61 -10.03 -20.31
C PHE A 247 -4.40 -10.88 -19.05
N ALA A 248 -3.53 -10.42 -18.13
CA ALA A 248 -3.29 -11.12 -16.88
C ALA A 248 -4.55 -11.16 -16.00
N TRP A 249 -5.28 -10.04 -15.92
CA TRP A 249 -6.59 -9.97 -15.26
C TRP A 249 -7.56 -11.01 -15.83
N THR A 250 -7.72 -11.08 -17.15
CA THR A 250 -8.63 -12.05 -17.79
C THR A 250 -8.26 -13.48 -17.39
N LEU A 251 -6.99 -13.87 -17.53
CA LEU A 251 -6.54 -15.22 -17.16
C LEU A 251 -6.76 -15.56 -15.69
N GLY A 252 -6.51 -14.61 -14.78
CA GLY A 252 -6.71 -14.82 -13.35
C GLY A 252 -8.20 -14.84 -12.98
N SER A 253 -8.99 -13.91 -13.49
CA SER A 253 -10.43 -13.80 -13.22
C SER A 253 -11.21 -15.02 -13.73
N GLU A 254 -10.85 -15.60 -14.89
CA GLU A 254 -11.44 -16.86 -15.38
C GLU A 254 -11.34 -18.01 -14.38
N LEU A 255 -10.29 -18.04 -13.55
CA LEU A 255 -10.10 -19.04 -12.51
C LEU A 255 -10.87 -18.73 -11.21
N LEU A 256 -11.12 -17.45 -10.94
CA LEU A 256 -11.83 -17.00 -9.75
C LEU A 256 -13.36 -17.00 -9.95
N GLY A 257 -13.83 -16.99 -11.21
CA GLY A 257 -15.26 -16.93 -11.55
C GLY A 257 -15.73 -15.51 -11.82
N GLU A 258 -17.04 -15.25 -11.71
CA GLU A 258 -17.57 -13.91 -11.92
C GLU A 258 -17.40 -13.05 -10.67
N VAL A 259 -17.36 -11.72 -10.87
CA VAL A 259 -17.39 -10.76 -9.75
C VAL A 259 -18.80 -10.72 -9.20
N ARG A 260 -19.00 -11.40 -8.08
CA ARG A 260 -20.28 -11.46 -7.37
C ARG A 260 -20.64 -10.11 -6.74
N ARG A 261 -19.64 -9.37 -6.28
CA ARG A 261 -19.82 -8.32 -5.26
C ARG A 261 -18.74 -7.26 -5.36
N ARG A 262 -19.12 -5.98 -5.31
CA ARG A 262 -18.21 -4.84 -5.40
C ARG A 262 -18.34 -3.93 -4.19
N TRP A 263 -17.23 -3.39 -3.71
CA TRP A 263 -17.23 -2.39 -2.66
C TRP A 263 -16.28 -1.25 -2.97
N ALA A 264 -16.70 -0.05 -2.56
CA ALA A 264 -15.88 1.15 -2.53
C ALA A 264 -15.48 1.49 -1.10
N VAL A 265 -14.31 2.12 -0.95
CA VAL A 265 -13.84 2.67 0.31
C VAL A 265 -14.54 3.99 0.62
N SER A 266 -14.97 4.19 1.86
CA SER A 266 -15.64 5.44 2.30
C SER A 266 -14.69 6.63 2.52
N SER A 267 -13.37 6.45 2.45
CA SER A 267 -12.36 7.43 2.86
C SER A 267 -11.68 8.18 1.70
N GLY A 268 -12.33 8.31 0.55
CA GLY A 268 -11.90 9.18 -0.57
C GLY A 268 -10.95 8.55 -1.60
N PHE A 269 -10.09 7.60 -1.22
CA PHE A 269 -9.15 6.97 -2.17
C PHE A 269 -9.86 6.00 -3.15
N PRO A 270 -9.44 5.91 -4.44
CA PRO A 270 -10.05 5.09 -5.51
C PRO A 270 -9.80 3.58 -5.35
N ARG A 271 -9.89 3.07 -4.12
CA ARG A 271 -9.66 1.65 -3.82
C ARG A 271 -10.98 0.90 -3.84
N ARG A 272 -11.05 -0.11 -4.69
CA ARG A 272 -12.16 -1.07 -4.76
C ARG A 272 -11.77 -2.42 -4.17
N LEU A 273 -12.78 -3.13 -3.68
CA LEU A 273 -12.72 -4.56 -3.41
C LEU A 273 -13.72 -5.28 -4.32
N LEU A 274 -13.29 -6.40 -4.88
CA LEU A 274 -14.08 -7.27 -5.74
C LEU A 274 -14.09 -8.66 -5.10
N GLU A 275 -15.27 -9.21 -4.79
CA GLU A 275 -15.43 -10.59 -4.32
C GLU A 275 -15.94 -11.43 -5.48
N PHE A 276 -15.22 -12.50 -5.77
CA PHE A 276 -15.47 -13.44 -6.83
C PHE A 276 -16.29 -14.65 -6.33
N ASP A 277 -16.90 -15.39 -7.25
CA ASP A 277 -17.68 -16.60 -6.93
C ASP A 277 -16.88 -17.65 -6.17
N SER A 278 -15.57 -17.75 -6.42
CA SER A 278 -14.68 -18.62 -5.66
C SER A 278 -14.48 -18.20 -4.19
N GLY A 279 -15.08 -17.08 -3.76
CA GLY A 279 -14.82 -16.43 -2.47
C GLY A 279 -13.50 -15.67 -2.41
N ALA A 280 -12.82 -15.50 -3.54
CA ALA A 280 -11.59 -14.70 -3.61
C ALA A 280 -11.92 -13.21 -3.53
N GLU A 281 -11.05 -12.47 -2.85
CA GLU A 281 -11.14 -11.03 -2.65
C GLU A 281 -9.98 -10.37 -3.40
N VAL A 282 -10.27 -9.51 -4.38
CA VAL A 282 -9.27 -8.75 -5.14
C VAL A 282 -9.43 -7.27 -4.87
N GLN A 283 -8.36 -6.59 -4.45
CA GLN A 283 -8.34 -5.14 -4.33
C GLN A 283 -7.75 -4.52 -5.59
N VAL A 284 -8.42 -3.49 -6.11
CA VAL A 284 -7.98 -2.68 -7.25
C VAL A 284 -7.83 -1.24 -6.79
N GLU A 285 -6.78 -0.58 -7.23
CA GLU A 285 -6.48 0.83 -6.98
C GLU A 285 -5.80 1.39 -8.24
N ASP A 286 -6.19 2.58 -8.66
CA ASP A 286 -5.68 3.23 -9.88
C ASP A 286 -5.72 2.31 -11.11
N ALA A 287 -6.88 1.66 -11.30
CA ALA A 287 -7.14 0.67 -12.35
C ALA A 287 -6.20 -0.56 -12.36
N ARG A 288 -5.41 -0.80 -11.30
CA ARG A 288 -4.46 -1.92 -11.19
C ARG A 288 -4.75 -2.80 -9.99
N VAL A 289 -4.45 -4.09 -10.12
CA VAL A 289 -4.65 -5.04 -9.02
C VAL A 289 -3.59 -4.82 -7.93
N LEU A 290 -4.06 -4.46 -6.73
CA LEU A 290 -3.21 -4.18 -5.57
C LEU A 290 -3.04 -5.39 -4.66
N SER A 291 -4.06 -6.25 -4.52
CA SER A 291 -3.92 -7.49 -3.75
C SER A 291 -4.92 -8.53 -4.19
N VAL A 292 -4.54 -9.80 -4.00
CA VAL A 292 -5.42 -10.95 -4.18
C VAL A 292 -5.41 -11.75 -2.88
N ARG A 293 -6.59 -12.06 -2.37
CA ARG A 293 -6.77 -12.84 -1.15
C ARG A 293 -7.70 -14.01 -1.37
N LEU A 294 -7.24 -15.17 -0.96
CA LEU A 294 -7.88 -16.45 -1.21
C LEU A 294 -8.13 -17.10 0.15
N ARG A 295 -9.37 -17.54 0.38
CA ARG A 295 -9.75 -18.29 1.58
C ARG A 295 -10.10 -19.72 1.19
N PRO A 296 -9.21 -20.69 1.40
CA PRO A 296 -9.52 -22.08 1.12
C PRO A 296 -10.76 -22.51 1.92
N SER A 297 -11.85 -22.86 1.22
CA SER A 297 -13.03 -23.43 1.89
C SER A 297 -12.81 -24.92 2.16
N PRO A 298 -13.21 -25.44 3.34
CA PRO A 298 -13.18 -26.88 3.62
C PRO A 298 -14.12 -27.70 2.73
N GLU A 299 -15.07 -27.08 2.03
CA GLU A 299 -16.11 -27.78 1.24
C GLU A 299 -15.70 -28.15 -0.20
N SER A 300 -14.46 -27.85 -0.64
CA SER A 300 -13.97 -28.15 -2.00
C SER A 300 -13.64 -29.64 -2.25
N ASP A 301 -14.38 -30.57 -1.63
CA ASP A 301 -14.23 -32.03 -1.77
C ASP A 301 -15.29 -32.69 -2.67
N ALA A 302 -16.25 -31.92 -3.21
CA ALA A 302 -17.15 -32.48 -4.23
C ALA A 302 -16.35 -32.74 -5.53
N PRO A 303 -16.28 -33.99 -6.03
CA PRO A 303 -15.70 -34.24 -7.33
C PRO A 303 -16.51 -33.46 -8.38
N PRO A 304 -15.86 -32.74 -9.30
CA PRO A 304 -16.58 -31.97 -10.30
C PRO A 304 -17.42 -32.92 -11.18
N PRO A 305 -18.55 -32.45 -11.72
CA PRO A 305 -19.30 -33.20 -12.70
C PRO A 305 -18.38 -33.60 -13.87
N VAL A 306 -18.59 -34.81 -14.40
CA VAL A 306 -17.76 -35.39 -15.46
C VAL A 306 -17.77 -34.47 -16.69
N GLY A 307 -16.59 -34.00 -17.13
CA GLY A 307 -16.42 -33.15 -18.33
C GLY A 307 -15.79 -31.77 -18.10
N VAL A 308 -15.52 -31.39 -16.85
CA VAL A 308 -14.93 -30.08 -16.49
C VAL A 308 -13.41 -30.07 -16.70
N THR A 309 -12.91 -29.16 -17.55
CA THR A 309 -11.47 -28.95 -17.84
C THR A 309 -10.71 -28.44 -16.61
N ALA A 310 -9.38 -28.57 -16.58
CA ALA A 310 -8.56 -28.14 -15.44
C ALA A 310 -8.67 -26.64 -15.10
N LEU A 311 -8.98 -25.78 -16.09
CA LEU A 311 -9.27 -24.35 -15.90
C LEU A 311 -10.58 -24.11 -15.16
N ALA A 312 -11.59 -24.97 -15.35
CA ALA A 312 -12.88 -24.85 -14.67
C ALA A 312 -12.91 -25.55 -13.29
N ARG A 313 -11.77 -26.06 -12.79
CA ARG A 313 -11.65 -26.69 -11.47
C ARG A 313 -11.43 -25.68 -10.33
N GLY A 314 -11.39 -24.39 -10.64
CA GLY A 314 -10.88 -23.37 -9.74
C GLY A 314 -9.41 -23.64 -9.34
N PRO A 315 -8.76 -22.67 -8.70
CA PRO A 315 -7.42 -22.89 -8.19
C PRO A 315 -7.41 -23.88 -7.02
N ARG A 316 -6.63 -24.96 -7.15
CA ARG A 316 -6.34 -25.87 -6.03
C ARG A 316 -5.26 -25.24 -5.15
N TYR A 317 -5.61 -24.97 -3.91
CA TYR A 317 -4.71 -24.38 -2.92
C TYR A 317 -4.06 -25.45 -2.04
N PRO A 318 -2.84 -25.21 -1.51
CA PRO A 318 -2.32 -26.04 -0.43
C PRO A 318 -3.29 -25.99 0.75
N ARG A 319 -3.57 -27.15 1.35
CA ARG A 319 -4.53 -27.28 2.47
C ARG A 319 -3.84 -27.24 3.81
N THR A 320 -2.61 -27.74 3.90
CA THR A 320 -1.84 -27.77 5.14
C THR A 320 -0.56 -26.96 5.01
N ARG A 321 0.03 -26.61 6.16
CA ARG A 321 1.33 -25.96 6.23
C ARG A 321 2.44 -26.78 5.59
N GLU A 322 2.42 -28.10 5.75
CA GLU A 322 3.35 -28.99 5.05
C GLU A 322 3.17 -28.95 3.52
N GLU A 323 1.92 -29.04 3.02
CA GLU A 323 1.63 -28.96 1.58
C GLU A 323 2.03 -27.60 1.00
N ALA A 324 1.82 -26.51 1.75
CA ALA A 324 2.25 -25.16 1.38
C ALA A 324 3.77 -25.08 1.27
N ARG A 325 4.52 -25.65 2.22
CA ARG A 325 5.99 -25.69 2.16
C ARG A 325 6.51 -26.55 1.02
N HIS A 326 5.86 -27.68 0.73
CA HIS A 326 6.23 -28.53 -0.40
C HIS A 326 5.96 -27.84 -1.75
N THR A 327 4.80 -27.17 -1.88
CA THR A 327 4.34 -26.60 -3.16
C THR A 327 4.93 -25.22 -3.43
N LEU A 328 5.03 -24.37 -2.40
CA LEU A 328 5.46 -22.97 -2.52
C LEU A 328 6.92 -22.77 -2.08
N GLY A 329 7.54 -23.80 -1.48
CA GLY A 329 8.88 -23.76 -0.92
C GLY A 329 8.94 -23.23 0.51
N ALA A 330 10.17 -23.18 1.03
CA ALA A 330 10.45 -22.68 2.38
C ALA A 330 10.04 -21.21 2.53
N PRO A 331 9.49 -20.82 3.70
CA PRO A 331 9.15 -19.43 3.97
C PRO A 331 10.41 -18.59 4.22
N LEU A 332 10.34 -17.32 3.86
CA LEU A 332 11.36 -16.30 4.14
C LEU A 332 11.32 -15.85 5.60
N SER A 333 10.12 -15.83 6.19
CA SER A 333 9.91 -15.49 7.58
C SER A 333 8.71 -16.23 8.15
N THR A 334 8.70 -16.45 9.45
CA THR A 334 7.66 -17.19 10.18
C THR A 334 7.39 -16.52 11.52
N THR A 335 6.12 -16.25 11.81
CA THR A 335 5.66 -15.63 13.05
C THR A 335 4.40 -16.34 13.50
N GLY A 336 4.55 -17.28 14.44
CA GLY A 336 3.46 -18.11 14.95
C GLY A 336 2.75 -18.87 13.82
N ARG A 337 1.54 -18.42 13.49
CA ARG A 337 0.65 -19.01 12.47
C ARG A 337 0.77 -18.38 11.08
N MET A 338 1.75 -17.51 10.85
CA MET A 338 1.93 -16.82 9.57
C MET A 338 3.29 -17.13 8.95
N GLU A 339 3.32 -17.24 7.63
CA GLU A 339 4.54 -17.43 6.83
C GLU A 339 4.57 -16.46 5.64
N LEU A 340 5.73 -15.85 5.39
CA LEU A 340 5.98 -14.98 4.23
C LEU A 340 6.80 -15.72 3.17
N ARG A 341 6.44 -15.55 1.90
CA ARG A 341 7.22 -15.98 0.72
C ARG A 341 7.28 -14.84 -0.28
N ARG A 342 8.30 -14.84 -1.15
CA ARG A 342 8.46 -13.89 -2.25
C ARG A 342 8.67 -14.61 -3.56
N PHE A 343 7.95 -14.16 -4.58
CA PHE A 343 8.02 -14.63 -5.96
C PHE A 343 8.19 -13.41 -6.88
N GLY A 344 9.44 -13.05 -7.15
CA GLY A 344 9.78 -11.82 -7.86
C GLY A 344 9.21 -10.60 -7.18
N ALA A 345 8.34 -9.86 -7.87
CA ALA A 345 7.68 -8.68 -7.34
C ALA A 345 6.40 -8.97 -6.53
N CYS A 346 6.09 -10.23 -6.22
CA CYS A 346 4.94 -10.64 -5.41
C CYS A 346 5.40 -11.12 -4.04
N ASP A 347 4.88 -10.49 -2.98
CA ASP A 347 4.88 -11.08 -1.64
C ASP A 347 3.64 -11.95 -1.47
N LEU A 348 3.79 -13.11 -0.80
CA LEU A 348 2.71 -14.02 -0.45
C LEU A 348 2.77 -14.32 1.04
N MET A 349 1.75 -13.89 1.76
CA MET A 349 1.51 -14.27 3.15
C MET A 349 0.55 -15.45 3.20
N THR A 350 0.91 -16.48 3.96
CA THR A 350 0.04 -17.63 4.27
C THR A 350 -0.29 -17.59 5.75
N GLU A 351 -1.58 -17.62 6.08
CA GLU A 351 -2.07 -17.77 7.45
C GLU A 351 -2.59 -19.19 7.67
N TYR A 352 -2.30 -19.73 8.86
CA TYR A 352 -2.68 -21.07 9.27
C TYR A 352 -3.56 -21.07 10.52
N SER A 353 -4.27 -22.17 10.78
CA SER A 353 -5.11 -22.34 11.96
C SER A 353 -4.33 -22.40 13.27
N SER A 354 -3.09 -22.92 13.24
CA SER A 354 -2.18 -23.04 14.37
C SER A 354 -0.72 -22.93 13.91
N ALA A 355 0.23 -23.03 14.85
CA ALA A 355 1.66 -23.04 14.55
C ALA A 355 2.20 -24.44 14.20
N GLU A 356 1.35 -25.47 14.16
CA GLU A 356 1.76 -26.87 13.92
C GLU A 356 2.01 -27.14 12.42
N ALA A 357 2.63 -28.28 12.11
CA ALA A 357 3.01 -28.63 10.73
C ALA A 357 1.82 -29.10 9.87
N ASP A 358 0.82 -29.71 10.49
CA ASP A 358 -0.43 -30.16 9.90
C ASP A 358 -1.53 -29.08 9.94
N ALA A 359 -1.21 -27.88 10.46
CA ALA A 359 -2.14 -26.76 10.53
C ALA A 359 -2.75 -26.44 9.17
N ALA A 360 -4.07 -26.22 9.15
CA ALA A 360 -4.80 -25.92 7.94
C ALA A 360 -4.49 -24.49 7.46
N VAL A 361 -4.37 -24.31 6.15
CA VAL A 361 -4.29 -22.99 5.52
C VAL A 361 -5.65 -22.31 5.66
N THR A 362 -5.69 -21.15 6.30
CA THR A 362 -6.91 -20.36 6.46
C THR A 362 -6.99 -19.22 5.45
N GLU A 363 -5.85 -18.67 5.04
CA GLU A 363 -5.80 -17.54 4.11
C GLU A 363 -4.47 -17.52 3.33
N LEU A 364 -4.55 -17.11 2.06
CA LEU A 364 -3.42 -16.76 1.21
C LEU A 364 -3.62 -15.33 0.72
N THR A 365 -2.71 -14.42 1.07
CA THR A 365 -2.78 -13.01 0.69
C THR A 365 -1.54 -12.65 -0.09
N ALA A 366 -1.73 -12.26 -1.34
CA ALA A 366 -0.68 -11.87 -2.27
C ALA A 366 -0.81 -10.40 -2.64
N LEU A 367 0.33 -9.72 -2.77
CA LEU A 367 0.43 -8.29 -3.08
C LEU A 367 1.76 -7.99 -3.79
N PRO A 368 1.86 -6.87 -4.54
CA PRO A 368 3.15 -6.37 -4.97
C PRO A 368 4.07 -6.11 -3.77
N VAL A 369 5.37 -6.40 -3.93
CA VAL A 369 6.37 -6.19 -2.88
C VAL A 369 6.22 -4.79 -2.33
N GLY A 370 5.99 -4.75 -1.01
CA GLY A 370 5.61 -3.64 -0.14
C GLY A 370 4.67 -2.58 -0.74
N ALA A 371 3.62 -3.05 -1.41
CA ALA A 371 2.32 -2.43 -1.29
C ALA A 371 1.79 -2.59 0.14
N SER A 372 0.82 -1.76 0.53
CA SER A 372 0.11 -1.89 1.81
C SER A 372 -1.39 -1.92 1.58
N VAL A 373 -2.02 -2.93 2.18
CA VAL A 373 -3.47 -3.12 2.08
C VAL A 373 -4.09 -3.20 3.46
N SER A 374 -4.97 -2.25 3.76
CA SER A 374 -5.88 -2.40 4.89
C SER A 374 -7.10 -3.19 4.45
N HIS A 375 -7.35 -4.29 5.15
CA HIS A 375 -8.54 -5.09 4.94
C HIS A 375 -9.72 -4.66 5.82
N ARG A 376 -9.49 -3.71 6.74
CA ARG A 376 -10.46 -3.21 7.73
C ARG A 376 -10.91 -1.77 7.43
N ILE A 377 -11.13 -1.45 6.17
CA ILE A 377 -11.60 -0.12 5.76
C ILE A 377 -13.14 -0.12 5.79
N HIS A 378 -13.75 1.00 6.19
CA HIS A 378 -15.19 1.20 6.02
C HIS A 378 -15.55 1.13 4.53
N ARG A 379 -16.52 0.28 4.21
CA ARG A 379 -16.89 -0.07 2.85
C ARG A 379 -18.39 -0.01 2.68
N TRP A 380 -18.80 0.32 1.46
CA TRP A 380 -20.19 0.25 1.04
C TRP A 380 -20.27 -0.42 -0.33
N ARG A 381 -21.44 -1.00 -0.62
CA ARG A 381 -21.71 -1.77 -1.84
C ARG A 381 -21.75 -0.82 -3.04
N SER A 382 -20.81 -0.97 -3.97
CA SER A 382 -20.63 0.04 -5.01
C SER A 382 -21.30 -0.30 -6.34
N GLY A 383 -21.41 -1.56 -6.75
CA GLY A 383 -21.78 -1.87 -8.14
C GLY A 383 -20.73 -1.35 -9.15
N GLU A 384 -21.15 -1.00 -10.35
CA GLU A 384 -20.27 -0.65 -11.48
C GLU A 384 -19.79 0.80 -11.51
N PHE A 385 -20.45 1.77 -10.87
CA PHE A 385 -20.10 3.19 -11.05
C PHE A 385 -18.64 3.51 -10.69
N THR A 386 -18.06 2.84 -9.69
CA THR A 386 -16.65 3.03 -9.33
C THR A 386 -15.70 2.56 -10.42
N MET A 387 -16.07 1.52 -11.18
CA MET A 387 -15.30 1.10 -12.36
C MET A 387 -15.33 2.19 -13.44
N PHE A 388 -16.45 2.89 -13.59
CA PHE A 388 -16.58 3.99 -14.56
C PHE A 388 -15.76 5.20 -14.12
N LEU A 389 -15.80 5.56 -12.84
CA LEU A 389 -14.97 6.62 -12.27
C LEU A 389 -13.47 6.33 -12.45
N ASP A 390 -13.03 5.09 -12.17
CA ASP A 390 -11.64 4.68 -12.35
C ASP A 390 -11.17 4.71 -13.82
N ALA A 391 -12.11 4.56 -14.77
CA ALA A 391 -11.81 4.55 -16.20
C ALA A 391 -11.67 5.97 -16.79
N LEU A 392 -12.24 6.98 -16.13
CA LEU A 392 -12.18 8.36 -16.61
C LEU A 392 -10.73 8.85 -16.74
N GLY A 393 -10.45 9.61 -17.79
CA GLY A 393 -9.12 10.16 -18.09
C GLY A 393 -8.10 9.16 -18.62
N LEU A 394 -8.43 7.85 -18.64
CA LEU A 394 -7.55 6.83 -19.22
C LEU A 394 -7.64 6.81 -20.76
N PRO A 395 -6.56 6.43 -21.46
CA PRO A 395 -6.55 6.30 -22.92
C PRO A 395 -7.58 5.29 -23.44
N GLU A 396 -8.07 5.49 -24.67
CA GLU A 396 -9.02 4.58 -25.35
C GLU A 396 -8.53 3.13 -25.38
N GLU A 397 -7.23 2.91 -25.60
CA GLU A 397 -6.62 1.58 -25.63
C GLU A 397 -6.40 0.96 -24.24
N HIS A 398 -6.67 1.68 -23.15
CA HIS A 398 -6.42 1.18 -21.81
C HIS A 398 -7.32 -0.03 -21.52
N PRO A 399 -6.79 -1.13 -20.94
CA PRO A 399 -7.59 -2.36 -20.75
C PRO A 399 -8.87 -2.19 -19.94
N LEU A 400 -8.86 -1.30 -18.94
CA LEU A 400 -10.07 -0.97 -18.18
C LEU A 400 -11.12 -0.28 -19.05
N VAL A 401 -10.73 0.67 -19.91
CA VAL A 401 -11.64 1.37 -20.82
C VAL A 401 -12.24 0.40 -21.82
N LEU A 402 -11.43 -0.49 -22.39
CA LEU A 402 -11.91 -1.57 -23.26
C LEU A 402 -12.84 -2.53 -22.53
N ALA A 403 -12.61 -2.80 -21.24
CA ALA A 403 -13.52 -3.62 -20.44
C ALA A 403 -14.86 -2.92 -20.19
N VAL A 404 -14.84 -1.62 -19.89
CA VAL A 404 -16.06 -0.80 -19.79
C VAL A 404 -16.79 -0.75 -21.14
N GLY A 405 -16.10 -0.64 -22.27
CA GLY A 405 -16.73 -0.62 -23.59
C GLY A 405 -17.35 -1.94 -24.04
N ARG A 406 -17.00 -3.06 -23.39
CA ARG A 406 -17.61 -4.39 -23.64
C ARG A 406 -18.90 -4.62 -22.85
N LEU A 407 -19.24 -3.69 -21.97
CA LEU A 407 -20.41 -3.77 -21.13
C LEU A 407 -21.67 -3.38 -21.95
N ASP A 408 -22.63 -4.31 -22.06
CA ASP A 408 -23.90 -4.07 -22.77
C ASP A 408 -24.64 -2.80 -22.30
N GLY A 409 -25.03 -1.92 -23.23
CA GLY A 409 -25.80 -0.71 -22.91
C GLY A 409 -24.99 0.38 -22.20
N VAL A 410 -23.68 0.41 -22.44
CA VAL A 410 -22.79 1.51 -22.06
C VAL A 410 -22.32 2.24 -23.31
N ASP A 411 -22.51 3.56 -23.34
CA ASP A 411 -21.97 4.44 -24.38
C ASP A 411 -20.75 5.20 -23.84
N LEU A 412 -19.66 5.24 -24.61
CA LEU A 412 -18.41 5.92 -24.25
C LEU A 412 -18.19 7.16 -25.11
N SER A 413 -17.78 8.26 -24.49
CA SER A 413 -17.33 9.47 -25.18
C SER A 413 -15.90 9.81 -24.80
N PHE A 414 -15.13 10.29 -25.78
CA PHE A 414 -13.70 10.54 -25.66
C PHE A 414 -13.35 11.98 -26.02
N ARG A 415 -12.38 12.54 -25.30
CA ARG A 415 -11.78 13.85 -25.57
C ARG A 415 -10.27 13.71 -25.56
N ASP A 416 -9.64 14.18 -26.63
CA ASP A 416 -8.18 14.11 -26.82
C ASP A 416 -7.60 12.69 -26.65
N GLY A 417 -8.37 11.65 -27.02
CA GLY A 417 -7.96 10.25 -26.93
C GLY A 417 -8.12 9.61 -25.55
N CYS A 418 -8.65 10.34 -24.56
CA CYS A 418 -8.95 9.84 -23.22
C CYS A 418 -10.46 9.72 -22.99
N LEU A 419 -10.87 8.75 -22.18
CA LEU A 419 -12.28 8.58 -21.81
C LEU A 419 -12.75 9.78 -21.00
N GLU A 420 -13.76 10.47 -21.53
CA GLU A 420 -14.33 11.65 -20.90
C GLU A 420 -15.63 11.34 -20.15
N ARG A 421 -16.46 10.46 -20.73
CA ARG A 421 -17.80 10.17 -20.24
C ARG A 421 -18.20 8.73 -20.52
N VAL A 422 -18.85 8.13 -19.53
CA VAL A 422 -19.54 6.84 -19.59
C VAL A 422 -21.02 7.10 -19.37
N GLU A 423 -21.89 6.66 -20.27
CA GLU A 423 -23.33 6.85 -20.18
C GLU A 423 -24.08 5.52 -20.21
N ILE A 424 -25.11 5.40 -19.35
CA ILE A 424 -26.07 4.30 -19.35
C ILE A 424 -27.50 4.85 -19.46
N GLY A 425 -28.33 4.19 -20.25
CA GLY A 425 -29.67 4.69 -20.63
C GLY A 425 -29.63 5.76 -21.74
N GLY A 426 -30.80 6.25 -22.17
CA GLY A 426 -30.92 7.20 -23.29
C GLY A 426 -31.42 6.60 -24.61
N ALA A 427 -31.15 7.26 -25.75
CA ALA A 427 -31.71 6.90 -27.07
C ALA A 427 -31.01 5.72 -27.76
N GLY A 428 -29.95 5.17 -27.17
CA GLY A 428 -29.16 4.04 -27.72
C GLY A 428 -28.78 2.96 -26.69
N SER A 429 -28.86 3.25 -25.40
CA SER A 429 -28.43 2.35 -24.32
C SER A 429 -29.61 1.73 -23.54
N GLN A 430 -29.46 0.47 -23.15
CA GLN A 430 -30.54 -0.26 -22.47
C GLN A 430 -30.66 0.13 -20.99
N ALA A 431 -31.90 0.38 -20.54
CA ALA A 431 -32.22 0.67 -19.14
C ALA A 431 -31.89 -0.49 -18.17
N GLU A 432 -31.70 -1.71 -18.68
CA GLU A 432 -31.43 -2.92 -17.88
C GLU A 432 -30.16 -2.80 -17.02
N ARG A 433 -29.23 -1.91 -17.40
CA ARG A 433 -27.97 -1.72 -16.67
C ARG A 433 -28.10 -0.90 -15.39
N PHE A 434 -29.20 -0.19 -15.18
CA PHE A 434 -29.39 0.61 -13.96
C PHE A 434 -29.30 -0.23 -12.68
N ALA A 435 -29.72 -1.50 -12.72
CA ALA A 435 -29.61 -2.42 -11.59
C ALA A 435 -28.16 -2.83 -11.25
N ALA A 436 -27.26 -2.78 -12.24
CA ALA A 436 -25.84 -3.11 -12.07
C ALA A 436 -25.00 -1.88 -11.69
N PHE A 437 -25.50 -0.67 -12.00
CA PHE A 437 -24.79 0.59 -11.72
C PHE A 437 -24.44 0.75 -10.25
N VAL A 438 -25.40 0.46 -9.35
CA VAL A 438 -25.18 0.35 -7.91
C VAL A 438 -25.86 -0.90 -7.38
N ASP A 439 -25.12 -1.71 -6.64
CA ASP A 439 -25.60 -2.92 -5.97
C ASP A 439 -26.88 -2.66 -5.15
N GLY A 440 -27.95 -3.39 -5.46
CA GLY A 440 -29.25 -3.27 -4.77
C GLY A 440 -30.24 -2.30 -5.42
N THR A 441 -29.86 -1.65 -6.52
CA THR A 441 -30.75 -0.77 -7.29
C THR A 441 -31.75 -1.60 -8.11
N PRO A 442 -33.05 -1.25 -8.14
CA PRO A 442 -34.01 -1.94 -9.00
C PRO A 442 -33.74 -1.64 -10.49
N ALA A 443 -34.32 -2.43 -11.39
CA ALA A 443 -34.14 -2.25 -12.85
C ALA A 443 -34.69 -0.91 -13.40
N SER A 444 -35.69 -0.33 -12.73
CA SER A 444 -36.24 0.99 -13.06
C SER A 444 -36.17 1.91 -11.84
N PRO A 445 -34.97 2.39 -11.46
CA PRO A 445 -34.83 3.16 -10.24
C PRO A 445 -35.38 4.57 -10.37
N THR A 446 -35.83 5.09 -9.24
CA THR A 446 -36.14 6.49 -9.05
C THR A 446 -34.91 7.24 -8.53
N ARG A 447 -34.90 8.56 -8.68
CA ARG A 447 -33.84 9.45 -8.18
C ARG A 447 -33.51 9.28 -6.69
N LYS A 448 -34.52 8.88 -5.89
CA LYS A 448 -34.39 8.69 -4.43
C LYS A 448 -33.81 7.33 -4.01
N GLU A 449 -33.76 6.38 -4.93
CA GLU A 449 -33.30 5.01 -4.66
C GLU A 449 -31.79 4.84 -4.87
N LEU A 450 -31.09 5.85 -5.40
CA LEU A 450 -29.64 5.83 -5.55
C LEU A 450 -28.94 6.13 -4.20
N PRO A 451 -28.11 5.21 -3.67
CA PRO A 451 -27.60 5.28 -2.30
C PRO A 451 -26.30 6.10 -2.16
N PHE A 452 -26.17 7.20 -2.89
CA PHE A 452 -24.96 8.04 -2.89
C PHE A 452 -25.01 9.22 -1.90
N GLY A 453 -25.94 9.20 -0.94
CA GLY A 453 -26.18 10.35 -0.07
C GLY A 453 -26.84 11.52 -0.82
N VAL A 454 -26.80 12.71 -0.21
CA VAL A 454 -27.45 13.92 -0.72
C VAL A 454 -26.65 14.46 -1.92
N PRO A 455 -27.28 14.68 -3.09
CA PRO A 455 -26.61 15.31 -4.23
C PRO A 455 -26.09 16.71 -3.93
N THR A 456 -24.98 17.05 -4.59
CA THR A 456 -24.36 18.39 -4.57
C THR A 456 -25.24 19.41 -5.29
N TYR A 457 -26.01 18.94 -6.28
CA TYR A 457 -27.06 19.70 -6.95
C TYR A 457 -28.32 18.83 -7.14
N ILE A 458 -29.49 19.43 -6.90
CA ILE A 458 -30.81 18.82 -7.12
C ILE A 458 -31.65 19.80 -7.95
N GLY A 459 -31.87 19.46 -9.22
CA GLY A 459 -32.77 20.16 -10.13
C GLY A 459 -34.13 19.48 -10.26
N GLU A 460 -35.01 20.01 -11.12
CA GLU A 460 -36.32 19.41 -11.37
C GLU A 460 -36.21 18.01 -12.00
N GLN A 461 -35.24 17.81 -12.88
CA GLN A 461 -35.01 16.54 -13.61
C GLN A 461 -33.64 15.91 -13.34
N ASP A 462 -32.73 16.64 -12.70
CA ASP A 462 -31.31 16.30 -12.65
C ASP A 462 -30.79 16.23 -11.22
N ASP A 463 -29.96 15.23 -10.92
CA ASP A 463 -29.13 15.19 -9.72
C ASP A 463 -27.65 15.10 -10.12
N LEU A 464 -26.81 15.91 -9.47
CA LEU A 464 -25.35 15.85 -9.65
C LEU A 464 -24.63 15.54 -8.34
N ARG A 465 -23.59 14.73 -8.45
CA ARG A 465 -22.71 14.35 -7.34
C ARG A 465 -21.27 14.48 -7.76
N ASP A 466 -20.48 15.14 -6.93
CA ASP A 466 -19.03 15.27 -7.10
C ASP A 466 -18.28 14.16 -6.38
N PHE A 467 -17.29 13.61 -7.06
CA PHE A 467 -16.28 12.70 -6.54
C PHE A 467 -14.91 13.27 -6.91
N GLU A 468 -13.86 12.84 -6.22
CA GLU A 468 -12.48 13.26 -6.52
C GLU A 468 -12.09 12.93 -7.97
N GLN A 469 -12.58 11.81 -8.49
CA GLN A 469 -12.29 11.29 -9.83
C GLN A 469 -13.16 11.90 -10.94
N GLY A 470 -14.31 12.51 -10.60
CA GLY A 470 -15.27 13.00 -11.58
C GLY A 470 -16.68 13.19 -11.03
N TRP A 471 -17.66 13.20 -11.92
CA TRP A 471 -19.05 13.55 -11.64
C TRP A 471 -19.99 12.41 -11.98
N ILE A 472 -21.06 12.27 -11.20
CA ILE A 472 -22.20 11.43 -11.57
C ILE A 472 -23.42 12.32 -11.79
N HIS A 473 -23.94 12.30 -13.01
CA HIS A 473 -25.16 12.98 -13.43
C HIS A 473 -26.28 11.97 -13.62
N VAL A 474 -27.39 12.19 -12.93
CA VAL A 474 -28.59 11.36 -13.03
C VAL A 474 -29.70 12.21 -13.61
N HIS A 475 -30.25 11.79 -14.75
CA HIS A 475 -31.33 12.47 -15.44
C HIS A 475 -32.62 11.63 -15.41
N ALA A 476 -33.73 12.27 -15.04
CA ALA A 476 -35.06 11.71 -15.03
C ALA A 476 -36.01 12.58 -15.85
N ARG A 477 -36.39 12.12 -17.05
CA ARG A 477 -37.26 12.87 -17.97
C ARG A 477 -38.61 13.28 -17.35
N ASP A 478 -39.18 12.43 -16.50
CA ASP A 478 -40.44 12.69 -15.78
C ASP A 478 -40.23 13.30 -14.38
N GLY A 479 -38.98 13.63 -14.04
CA GLY A 479 -38.57 14.14 -12.73
C GLY A 479 -38.46 13.07 -11.63
N VAL A 480 -38.80 11.81 -11.90
CA VAL A 480 -38.91 10.74 -10.91
C VAL A 480 -38.07 9.52 -11.28
N HIS A 481 -38.35 8.90 -12.43
CA HIS A 481 -37.70 7.69 -12.90
C HIS A 481 -36.47 8.02 -13.73
N ILE A 482 -35.37 7.37 -13.38
CA ILE A 482 -34.09 7.59 -14.03
C ILE A 482 -34.18 7.07 -15.46
N THR A 483 -33.81 7.94 -16.40
CA THR A 483 -33.74 7.63 -17.83
C THR A 483 -32.32 7.56 -18.35
N THR A 484 -31.39 8.27 -17.70
CA THR A 484 -29.97 8.29 -18.03
C THR A 484 -29.14 8.48 -16.76
N ILE A 485 -28.00 7.78 -16.68
CA ILE A 485 -26.94 8.09 -15.74
C ILE A 485 -25.65 8.26 -16.52
N ALA A 486 -24.93 9.34 -16.27
CA ALA A 486 -23.64 9.59 -16.86
C ALA A 486 -22.57 9.83 -15.80
N VAL A 487 -21.39 9.28 -16.06
CA VAL A 487 -20.19 9.44 -15.25
C VAL A 487 -19.16 10.18 -16.10
N SER A 488 -18.71 11.36 -15.69
CA SER A 488 -17.87 12.24 -16.52
C SER A 488 -16.79 12.98 -15.76
N LEU A 489 -15.71 13.38 -16.45
CA LEU A 489 -14.63 14.18 -15.86
C LEU A 489 -15.09 15.57 -15.44
N GLU A 490 -16.00 16.16 -16.20
CA GLU A 490 -16.55 17.50 -15.99
C GLU A 490 -18.06 17.43 -15.73
N PRO A 491 -18.64 18.39 -14.98
CA PRO A 491 -20.09 18.48 -14.83
C PRO A 491 -20.75 18.86 -16.17
N PRO A 492 -22.05 18.60 -16.35
CA PRO A 492 -22.77 19.03 -17.55
C PRO A 492 -22.71 20.55 -17.75
N GLU A 493 -22.48 21.00 -18.99
CA GLU A 493 -22.28 22.41 -19.33
C GLU A 493 -23.52 23.29 -19.06
N ASP A 494 -24.71 22.69 -19.01
CA ASP A 494 -26.01 23.34 -18.86
C ASP A 494 -26.48 23.44 -17.40
N VAL A 495 -25.71 22.93 -16.43
CA VAL A 495 -26.03 22.99 -15.00
C VAL A 495 -25.05 23.89 -14.26
N ASP A 496 -25.56 24.98 -13.68
CA ASP A 496 -24.75 25.88 -12.84
C ASP A 496 -24.47 25.23 -11.48
N VAL A 497 -23.33 24.54 -11.38
CA VAL A 497 -22.94 23.82 -10.17
C VAL A 497 -22.24 24.76 -9.19
N HIS A 498 -22.88 25.04 -8.05
CA HIS A 498 -22.20 25.67 -6.92
C HIS A 498 -21.34 24.64 -6.18
N LEU A 499 -20.02 24.66 -6.44
CA LEU A 499 -19.03 23.89 -5.68
C LEU A 499 -18.94 24.43 -4.25
N TRP A 500 -19.30 23.61 -3.26
CA TRP A 500 -19.19 23.96 -1.84
C TRP A 500 -17.71 24.05 -1.45
N LEU A 501 -17.22 25.25 -1.10
CA LEU A 501 -15.82 25.45 -0.73
C LEU A 501 -15.71 25.60 0.81
N PRO A 502 -15.09 24.63 1.53
CA PRO A 502 -15.06 24.61 3.00
C PRO A 502 -14.48 25.87 3.67
N HIS A 503 -13.68 26.65 2.93
CA HIS A 503 -13.04 27.88 3.42
C HIS A 503 -13.78 29.17 3.04
N ARG A 504 -14.78 29.12 2.16
CA ARG A 504 -15.53 30.31 1.71
C ARG A 504 -16.91 30.43 2.32
N ASP A 505 -17.55 29.30 2.62
CA ASP A 505 -18.98 29.27 2.97
C ASP A 505 -19.24 29.00 4.47
N ARG A 506 -18.33 29.45 5.34
CA ARG A 506 -18.51 29.47 6.81
C ARG A 506 -18.91 30.84 7.33
#